data_AF-S9XT66-F1
#
_entry.id   AF-S9XT66-F1
#
_cell.length_a   1.000
_cell.length_b   1.000
_cell.length_c   1.000
_cell.angle_alpha   90.00
_cell.angle_beta   90.00
_cell.angle_gamma   90.00
#
_symmetry.space_group_name_H-M   'P 1'
#
loop_
_entity.id
_entity.type
_entity.pdbx_description
1 polymer ?
#
loop_
_entity_poly.entity_id
_entity_poly.type
_entity_poly.pdbx_seq_one_letter_code
_entity_poly.pdbx_strand_id
1 'polypeptide(L)'
;MAGSQASSREGHRERAFAPEPFDGASAAPHLWLHRFEVINDLNHWDQVTKLRSLKESLRGDALEVYRGLSPEDQQDYGAVKETLLKAFGGPRATHSHLPKEIVFANSMGKGYYLKGKIGDVPVRFLVDSGAQVSVVHPSLWEEVTDGDLDTLRPFENVVKVANGAEMKILGIWDTAVSLGKLKLKAEFLVANASAEEAIIGTDVLQDHNAVLDFQHRTCTLKGKKFRLLPVGGSLEDEFDLELIEEDPSSEEGREQLSC
;
A
#
# COMPACT_ATOMS: atom_id res chain seq x y z
N MET A 1 -1.79 43.07 26.62
CA MET A 1 -1.40 41.94 27.49
C MET A 1 -1.99 40.68 26.89
N ALA A 2 -1.11 39.76 26.50
CA ALA A 2 -1.38 38.57 25.72
C ALA A 2 -2.04 37.45 26.54
N GLY A 3 -2.79 36.58 25.88
CA GLY A 3 -3.30 35.33 26.41
C GLY A 3 -3.42 34.31 25.27
N SER A 4 -2.37 33.51 25.11
CA SER A 4 -2.20 32.47 24.10
C SER A 4 -3.30 31.41 24.13
N GLN A 5 -3.85 31.08 22.95
CA GLN A 5 -4.48 29.78 22.73
C GLN A 5 -3.53 28.92 21.89
N ALA A 6 -3.20 27.77 22.47
CA ALA A 6 -2.28 26.78 21.94
C ALA A 6 -2.81 26.20 20.63
N SER A 7 -2.07 26.43 19.54
CA SER A 7 -2.16 25.62 18.33
C SER A 7 -1.48 24.28 18.64
N SER A 8 -2.28 23.23 18.79
CA SER A 8 -1.83 21.84 18.78
C SER A 8 -1.40 21.47 17.36
N ARG A 9 -0.17 21.86 17.01
CA ARG A 9 0.59 21.19 15.96
C ARG A 9 1.18 19.93 16.58
N GLU A 10 0.42 18.85 16.57
CA GLU A 10 1.03 17.53 16.72
C GLU A 10 1.87 17.29 15.49
N GLY A 11 3.17 17.55 15.63
CA GLY A 11 4.16 17.23 14.61
C GLY A 11 4.10 15.73 14.39
N HIS A 12 3.85 15.34 13.14
CA HIS A 12 4.16 14.01 12.63
C HIS A 12 5.60 13.71 13.04
N ARG A 13 5.79 12.90 14.09
CA ARG A 13 7.12 12.47 14.51
C ARG A 13 7.67 11.69 13.32
N GLU A 14 8.65 12.25 12.63
CA GLU A 14 9.46 11.48 11.68
C GLU A 14 10.09 10.34 12.47
N ARG A 15 9.50 9.15 12.36
CA ARG A 15 10.02 7.93 12.97
C ARG A 15 11.16 7.44 12.08
N ALA A 16 12.36 7.37 12.64
CA ALA A 16 13.47 6.73 11.97
C ALA A 16 13.40 5.22 12.21
N PHE A 17 13.20 4.43 11.16
CA PHE A 17 13.23 2.98 11.19
C PHE A 17 14.69 2.49 11.28
N ALA A 18 14.94 1.43 12.05
CA ALA A 18 16.27 0.86 12.20
C ALA A 18 16.37 -0.49 11.47
N PRO A 19 17.40 -0.72 10.63
CA PRO A 19 17.58 -2.01 10.01
C PRO A 19 17.93 -3.10 11.01
N GLU A 20 17.42 -4.30 10.75
CA GLU A 20 17.78 -5.49 11.51
C GLU A 20 19.25 -5.88 11.26
N PRO A 21 19.96 -6.44 12.25
CA PRO A 21 21.29 -6.97 12.02
C PRO A 21 21.29 -8.14 11.03
N PHE A 22 22.30 -8.21 10.17
CA PHE A 22 22.48 -9.31 9.21
C PHE A 22 23.83 -10.00 9.39
N ASP A 23 23.78 -11.28 9.72
CA ASP A 23 24.96 -12.13 9.90
C ASP A 23 25.18 -13.12 8.76
N GLY A 24 24.23 -13.22 7.82
CA GLY A 24 24.25 -14.18 6.70
C GLY A 24 23.45 -15.46 6.95
N ALA A 25 22.93 -15.68 8.16
CA ALA A 25 22.18 -16.89 8.54
C ALA A 25 20.79 -16.59 9.12
N SER A 26 20.60 -15.42 9.73
CA SER A 26 19.38 -15.03 10.45
C SER A 26 18.15 -14.82 9.55
N ALA A 27 18.35 -14.42 8.29
CA ALA A 27 17.30 -14.14 7.33
C ALA A 27 17.77 -14.44 5.90
N ALA A 28 16.83 -14.70 5.01
CA ALA A 28 17.16 -14.85 3.60
C ALA A 28 17.74 -13.53 3.05
N PRO A 29 18.91 -13.53 2.38
CA PRO A 29 19.62 -12.30 2.04
C PRO A 29 18.82 -11.33 1.19
N HIS A 30 18.03 -11.84 0.24
CA HIS A 30 17.17 -11.03 -0.62
C HIS A 30 16.08 -10.32 0.18
N LEU A 31 15.46 -11.01 1.15
CA LEU A 31 14.41 -10.45 2.00
C LEU A 31 14.99 -9.39 2.94
N TRP A 32 16.15 -9.66 3.54
CA TRP A 32 16.83 -8.69 4.39
C TRP A 32 17.24 -7.43 3.61
N LEU A 33 17.83 -7.60 2.42
CA LEU A 33 18.20 -6.48 1.55
C LEU A 33 16.96 -5.67 1.12
N HIS A 34 15.84 -6.33 0.81
CA HIS A 34 14.59 -5.65 0.53
C HIS A 34 14.13 -4.79 1.72
N ARG A 35 14.09 -5.35 2.93
CA ARG A 35 13.73 -4.60 4.16
C ARG A 35 14.66 -3.41 4.37
N PHE A 36 15.97 -3.60 4.18
CA PHE A 36 16.95 -2.53 4.27
C PHE A 36 16.68 -1.40 3.26
N GLU A 37 16.35 -1.75 2.02
CA GLU A 37 16.00 -0.77 0.98
C GLU A 37 14.72 -0.02 1.35
N VAL A 38 13.67 -0.70 1.81
CA VAL A 38 12.44 -0.06 2.30
C VAL A 38 12.74 0.92 3.44
N ILE A 39 13.55 0.52 4.43
CA ILE A 39 13.95 1.40 5.55
C ILE A 39 14.71 2.63 5.05
N ASN A 40 15.64 2.45 4.12
CA ASN A 40 16.36 3.56 3.50
C ASN A 40 15.39 4.59 2.88
N ASP A 41 14.29 4.09 2.32
CA ASP A 41 13.32 4.89 1.58
C ASP A 41 12.39 5.65 2.53
N LEU A 42 11.91 4.98 3.57
CA LEU A 42 11.13 5.55 4.65
C LEU A 42 11.91 6.61 5.44
N ASN A 43 13.20 6.36 5.67
CA ASN A 43 14.07 7.30 6.38
C ASN A 43 14.64 8.42 5.50
N HIS A 44 14.39 8.39 4.19
CA HIS A 44 14.94 9.34 3.22
C HIS A 44 16.47 9.48 3.29
N TRP A 45 17.17 8.36 3.46
CA TRP A 45 18.64 8.37 3.53
C TRP A 45 19.30 8.77 2.21
N ASP A 46 20.36 9.55 2.31
CA ASP A 46 21.28 9.77 1.19
C ASP A 46 22.23 8.57 1.01
N GLN A 47 22.99 8.54 -0.09
CA GLN A 47 23.89 7.41 -0.40
C GLN A 47 24.94 7.16 0.69
N VAL A 48 25.44 8.23 1.32
CA VAL A 48 26.46 8.14 2.37
C VAL A 48 25.88 7.50 3.64
N THR A 49 24.68 7.94 4.04
CA THR A 49 23.96 7.41 5.19
C THR A 49 23.50 5.98 4.92
N LYS A 50 23.01 5.68 3.72
CA LYS A 50 22.67 4.33 3.29
C LYS A 50 23.84 3.36 3.49
N LEU A 51 25.02 3.69 2.96
CA LEU A 51 26.20 2.82 3.08
C LEU A 51 26.69 2.69 4.52
N ARG A 52 26.66 3.78 5.29
CA ARG A 52 27.00 3.76 6.71
C ARG A 52 26.07 2.81 7.48
N SER A 53 24.76 3.00 7.34
CA SER A 53 23.74 2.17 7.99
C SER A 53 23.84 0.71 7.56
N LEU A 54 24.11 0.44 6.28
CA LEU A 54 24.33 -0.92 5.77
C LEU A 54 25.49 -1.58 6.53
N LYS A 55 26.67 -0.93 6.53
CA LYS A 55 27.86 -1.42 7.23
C LYS A 55 27.59 -1.63 8.72
N GLU A 56 26.89 -0.70 9.37
CA GLU A 56 26.53 -0.78 10.79
C GLU A 56 25.51 -1.87 11.11
N SER A 57 24.80 -2.39 10.11
CA SER A 57 23.84 -3.49 10.27
C SER A 57 24.48 -4.87 10.06
N LEU A 58 25.62 -4.94 9.35
CA LEU A 58 26.32 -6.21 9.13
C LEU A 58 27.01 -6.73 10.41
N ARG A 59 26.92 -8.04 10.64
CA ARG A 59 27.54 -8.77 11.77
C ARG A 59 28.20 -10.04 11.25
N GLY A 60 29.04 -10.66 12.09
CA GLY A 60 29.61 -11.99 11.82
C GLY A 60 30.22 -12.13 10.42
N ASP A 61 29.90 -13.23 9.74
CA ASP A 61 30.42 -13.58 8.42
C ASP A 61 30.07 -12.53 7.36
N ALA A 62 28.87 -11.92 7.44
CA ALA A 62 28.48 -10.88 6.51
C ALA A 62 29.36 -9.62 6.59
N LEU A 63 29.81 -9.27 7.81
CA LEU A 63 30.75 -8.15 8.00
C LEU A 63 32.15 -8.48 7.49
N GLU A 64 32.60 -9.73 7.65
CA GLU A 64 33.90 -10.19 7.12
C GLU A 64 33.91 -10.18 5.58
N VAL A 65 32.82 -10.63 4.95
CA VAL A 65 32.64 -10.52 3.49
C VAL A 65 32.73 -9.06 3.03
N TYR A 66 32.07 -8.13 3.74
CA TYR A 66 32.16 -6.70 3.42
C TYR A 66 33.59 -6.14 3.58
N ARG A 67 34.31 -6.52 4.65
CA ARG A 67 35.69 -6.08 4.89
C ARG A 67 36.68 -6.59 3.85
N GLY A 68 36.38 -7.72 3.21
CA GLY A 68 37.16 -8.29 2.11
C GLY A 68 37.06 -7.51 0.79
N LEU A 69 36.09 -6.60 0.66
CA LEU A 69 35.94 -5.75 -0.53
C LEU A 69 37.00 -4.67 -0.62
N SER A 70 37.29 -4.23 -1.85
CA SER A 70 38.19 -3.09 -2.07
C SER A 70 37.58 -1.79 -1.48
N PRO A 71 38.40 -0.78 -1.15
CA PRO A 71 37.89 0.50 -0.64
C PRO A 71 36.94 1.22 -1.61
N GLU A 72 37.06 0.96 -2.91
CA GLU A 72 36.18 1.48 -3.96
C GLU A 72 34.83 0.75 -3.93
N ASP A 73 34.84 -0.58 -3.89
CA ASP A 73 33.61 -1.38 -3.83
C ASP A 73 32.84 -1.17 -2.53
N GLN A 74 33.52 -0.90 -1.40
CA GLN A 74 32.88 -0.58 -0.12
C GLN A 74 32.05 0.73 -0.16
N GLN A 75 32.31 1.59 -1.16
CA GLN A 75 31.58 2.85 -1.39
C GLN A 75 30.51 2.71 -2.46
N ASP A 76 30.37 1.54 -3.08
CA ASP A 76 29.32 1.25 -4.07
C ASP A 76 28.29 0.28 -3.48
N TYR A 77 27.08 0.78 -3.25
CA TYR A 77 25.99 -0.03 -2.71
C TYR A 77 25.66 -1.23 -3.61
N GLY A 78 25.73 -1.07 -4.94
CA GLY A 78 25.48 -2.14 -5.90
C GLY A 78 26.49 -3.27 -5.77
N ALA A 79 27.78 -2.92 -5.69
CA ALA A 79 28.86 -3.89 -5.50
C ALA A 79 28.72 -4.66 -4.18
N VAL A 80 28.39 -3.96 -3.08
CA VAL A 80 28.16 -4.59 -1.78
C VAL A 80 26.94 -5.51 -1.82
N LYS A 81 25.82 -5.06 -2.39
CA LYS A 81 24.59 -5.86 -2.54
C LYS A 81 24.85 -7.15 -3.31
N GLU A 82 25.51 -7.06 -4.46
CA GLU A 82 25.85 -8.22 -5.28
C GLU A 82 26.76 -9.20 -4.52
N THR A 83 27.75 -8.69 -3.81
CA THR A 83 28.67 -9.52 -3.02
C THR A 83 27.95 -10.27 -1.90
N LEU A 84 27.06 -9.60 -1.15
CA LEU A 84 26.26 -10.24 -0.10
C LEU A 84 25.32 -11.31 -0.68
N LEU A 85 24.66 -11.01 -1.81
CA LEU A 85 23.82 -12.00 -2.50
C LEU A 85 24.61 -13.19 -3.02
N LYS A 86 25.83 -12.99 -3.52
CA LYS A 86 26.70 -14.08 -3.99
C LYS A 86 27.22 -14.94 -2.85
N ALA A 87 27.54 -14.33 -1.70
CA ALA A 87 28.08 -15.03 -0.55
C ALA A 87 27.02 -15.85 0.20
N PHE A 88 25.79 -15.32 0.32
CA PHE A 88 24.74 -15.92 1.17
C PHE A 88 23.49 -16.36 0.41
N GLY A 89 23.30 -15.92 -0.84
CA GLY A 89 22.18 -16.31 -1.68
C GLY A 89 22.41 -17.68 -2.30
N GLY A 90 21.72 -18.71 -1.79
CA GLY A 90 21.73 -20.06 -2.36
C GLY A 90 21.25 -20.11 -3.83
N PRO A 91 21.23 -21.30 -4.47
CA PRO A 91 20.85 -21.46 -5.86
C PRO A 91 19.48 -20.82 -6.13
N ARG A 92 19.48 -19.78 -6.97
CA ARG A 92 18.29 -19.02 -7.37
C ARG A 92 17.15 -19.95 -7.78
N ALA A 93 16.04 -19.92 -7.04
CA ALA A 93 14.74 -20.22 -7.63
C ALA A 93 14.40 -19.01 -8.51
N THR A 94 14.62 -19.14 -9.81
CA THR A 94 14.20 -18.17 -10.80
C THR A 94 12.68 -18.16 -10.84
N HIS A 95 12.05 -17.25 -10.10
CA HIS A 95 10.65 -16.95 -10.32
C HIS A 95 10.55 -16.10 -11.59
N SER A 96 10.05 -16.73 -12.65
CA SER A 96 9.73 -16.09 -13.92
C SER A 96 8.59 -15.11 -13.70
N HIS A 97 8.85 -13.82 -13.68
CA HIS A 97 7.82 -12.81 -13.86
C HIS A 97 8.35 -11.75 -14.81
N LEU A 98 7.83 -11.78 -16.04
CA LEU A 98 7.95 -10.66 -16.97
C LEU A 98 7.49 -9.39 -16.23
N PRO A 99 8.20 -8.25 -16.38
CA PRO A 99 7.74 -7.00 -15.79
C PRO A 99 6.35 -6.69 -16.36
N LYS A 100 5.32 -6.75 -15.50
CA LYS A 100 4.01 -6.20 -15.84
C LYS A 100 4.21 -4.69 -15.89
N GLU A 101 4.14 -4.11 -17.07
CA GLU A 101 4.08 -2.66 -17.22
C GLU A 101 2.76 -2.20 -16.61
N ILE A 102 2.84 -1.68 -15.38
CA ILE A 102 1.70 -1.09 -14.68
C ILE A 102 1.74 0.40 -14.98
N VAL A 103 0.82 0.85 -15.85
CA VAL A 103 0.71 2.26 -16.19
C VAL A 103 -0.14 2.95 -15.13
N PHE A 104 0.48 3.83 -14.33
CA PHE A 104 -0.26 4.79 -13.51
C PHE A 104 -0.62 6.01 -14.35
N ALA A 105 -1.90 6.24 -14.54
CA ALA A 105 -2.42 7.47 -15.13
C ALA A 105 -3.06 8.30 -14.02
N ASN A 106 -2.55 9.52 -13.80
CA ASN A 106 -3.21 10.48 -12.92
C ASN A 106 -4.54 10.90 -13.57
N SER A 107 -5.65 10.35 -13.10
CA SER A 107 -6.96 10.64 -13.67
C SER A 107 -7.40 12.05 -13.23
N MET A 108 -7.33 13.03 -14.13
CA MET A 108 -7.82 14.40 -13.93
C MET A 108 -9.35 14.52 -14.07
N GLY A 109 -10.11 13.52 -13.59
CA GLY A 109 -11.56 13.40 -13.77
C GLY A 109 -12.38 13.48 -12.48
N LYS A 110 -13.71 13.44 -12.60
CA LYS A 110 -14.63 13.24 -11.47
C LYS A 110 -14.51 11.79 -10.97
N GLY A 111 -13.63 11.54 -10.00
CA GLY A 111 -13.51 10.25 -9.33
C GLY A 111 -14.70 9.95 -8.41
N TYR A 112 -14.92 8.66 -8.14
CA TYR A 112 -15.86 8.20 -7.13
C TYR A 112 -15.12 7.44 -6.03
N TYR A 113 -15.56 7.63 -4.79
CA TYR A 113 -14.93 7.01 -3.63
C TYR A 113 -15.89 6.08 -2.88
N LEU A 114 -15.31 5.05 -2.28
CA LEU A 114 -15.94 4.26 -1.23
C LEU A 114 -15.37 4.67 0.13
N LYS A 115 -16.25 4.91 1.10
CA LYS A 115 -15.85 5.07 2.51
C LYS A 115 -15.66 3.69 3.13
N GLY A 116 -14.51 3.48 3.74
CA GLY A 116 -14.21 2.25 4.45
C GLY A 116 -13.13 2.43 5.50
N LYS A 117 -12.53 1.32 5.91
CA LYS A 117 -11.41 1.27 6.85
C LYS A 117 -10.43 0.17 6.47
N ILE A 118 -9.16 0.34 6.86
CA ILE A 118 -8.18 -0.76 6.95
C ILE A 118 -7.71 -0.80 8.40
N GLY A 119 -7.87 -1.95 9.05
CA GLY A 119 -7.80 -1.99 10.52
C GLY A 119 -8.83 -1.03 11.13
N ASP A 120 -8.37 -0.11 11.97
CA ASP A 120 -9.20 0.93 12.59
C ASP A 120 -9.10 2.29 11.88
N VAL A 121 -8.21 2.43 10.90
CA VAL A 121 -7.96 3.69 10.17
C VAL A 121 -9.05 3.92 9.12
N PRO A 122 -9.81 5.03 9.17
CA PRO A 122 -10.76 5.41 8.13
C PRO A 122 -10.07 5.78 6.81
N VAL A 123 -10.56 5.25 5.69
CA VAL A 123 -9.97 5.46 4.37
C VAL A 123 -11.04 5.79 3.35
N ARG A 124 -10.74 6.74 2.45
CA ARG A 124 -11.51 6.97 1.22
C ARG A 124 -10.80 6.30 0.06
N PHE A 125 -11.38 5.21 -0.44
CA PHE A 125 -10.82 4.47 -1.56
C PHE A 125 -11.31 5.07 -2.87
N LEU A 126 -10.40 5.57 -3.71
CA LEU A 126 -10.74 5.92 -5.09
C LEU A 126 -11.09 4.62 -5.82
N VAL A 127 -12.27 4.57 -6.44
CA VAL A 127 -12.67 3.46 -7.30
C VAL A 127 -12.20 3.75 -8.71
N ASP A 128 -11.21 3.01 -9.19
CA ASP A 128 -10.60 3.24 -10.49
C ASP A 128 -10.60 1.98 -11.37
N SER A 129 -11.59 1.87 -12.25
CA SER A 129 -11.62 0.79 -13.25
C SER A 129 -10.54 0.92 -14.33
N GLY A 130 -9.80 2.04 -14.39
CA GLY A 130 -8.65 2.24 -15.27
C GLY A 130 -7.33 1.74 -14.67
N ALA A 131 -7.27 1.50 -13.35
CA ALA A 131 -6.09 0.97 -12.69
C ALA A 131 -6.08 -0.58 -12.75
N GLN A 132 -4.98 -1.16 -13.23
CA GLN A 132 -4.83 -2.62 -13.26
C GLN A 132 -4.61 -3.24 -11.87
N VAL A 133 -3.94 -2.48 -10.99
CA VAL A 133 -3.58 -2.92 -9.64
C VAL A 133 -4.08 -1.92 -8.62
N SER A 134 -4.39 -2.40 -7.43
CA SER A 134 -4.72 -1.59 -6.27
C SER A 134 -3.47 -1.06 -5.59
N VAL A 135 -3.50 0.21 -5.13
CA VAL A 135 -2.33 0.88 -4.54
C VAL A 135 -2.72 1.65 -3.29
N VAL A 136 -1.82 1.70 -2.30
CA VAL A 136 -1.93 2.58 -1.13
C VAL A 136 -0.69 3.44 -0.98
N HIS A 137 -0.90 4.62 -0.42
CA HIS A 137 0.19 5.51 -0.04
C HIS A 137 0.98 4.91 1.16
N PRO A 138 2.33 5.00 1.20
CA PRO A 138 3.14 4.48 2.30
C PRO A 138 2.70 4.94 3.68
N SER A 139 2.29 6.21 3.83
CA SER A 139 1.83 6.73 5.12
C SER A 139 0.60 6.00 5.66
N LEU A 140 -0.32 5.57 4.79
CA LEU A 140 -1.50 4.80 5.22
C LEU A 140 -1.08 3.40 5.69
N TRP A 141 -0.17 2.75 4.97
CA TRP A 141 0.39 1.47 5.39
C TRP A 141 1.11 1.60 6.74
N GLU A 142 1.95 2.62 6.92
CA GLU A 142 2.65 2.91 8.17
C GLU A 142 1.69 3.15 9.33
N GLU A 143 0.63 3.95 9.13
CA GLU A 143 -0.37 4.25 10.16
C GLU A 143 -1.10 2.98 10.63
N VAL A 144 -1.45 2.09 9.70
CA VAL A 144 -2.19 0.86 10.01
C VAL A 144 -1.31 -0.21 10.64
N THR A 145 -0.05 -0.29 10.23
CA THR A 145 0.86 -1.41 10.59
C THR A 145 1.93 -1.02 11.60
N ASP A 146 1.99 0.25 12.02
CA ASP A 146 3.12 0.82 12.75
C ASP A 146 4.45 0.74 11.96
N GLY A 147 4.35 0.57 10.62
CA GLY A 147 5.49 0.34 9.72
C GLY A 147 6.11 -1.06 9.84
N ASP A 148 5.34 -2.06 10.26
CA ASP A 148 5.80 -3.45 10.36
C ASP A 148 6.14 -4.05 8.98
N LEU A 149 7.43 -4.15 8.71
CA LEU A 149 7.98 -4.66 7.45
C LEU A 149 7.68 -6.15 7.22
N ASP A 150 7.31 -6.91 8.25
CA ASP A 150 6.88 -8.31 8.08
C ASP A 150 5.54 -8.40 7.33
N THR A 151 4.78 -7.31 7.28
CA THR A 151 3.53 -7.20 6.51
C THR A 151 3.75 -6.96 5.01
N LEU A 152 4.98 -6.66 4.59
CA LEU A 152 5.34 -6.40 3.19
C LEU A 152 6.05 -7.59 2.56
N ARG A 153 5.46 -8.12 1.49
CA ARG A 153 6.15 -9.06 0.60
C ARG A 153 7.00 -8.29 -0.42
N PRO A 154 8.20 -8.79 -0.77
CA PRO A 154 9.01 -8.19 -1.81
C PRO A 154 8.29 -8.07 -3.14
N PHE A 155 8.44 -6.92 -3.80
CA PHE A 155 8.01 -6.69 -5.16
C PHE A 155 9.25 -6.61 -6.07
N GLU A 156 9.48 -7.65 -6.87
CA GLU A 156 10.72 -7.78 -7.67
C GLU A 156 10.65 -7.10 -9.05
N ASN A 157 9.50 -6.55 -9.42
CA ASN A 157 9.30 -5.94 -10.73
C ASN A 157 9.55 -4.42 -10.68
N VAL A 158 9.94 -3.85 -11.81
CA VAL A 158 10.03 -2.39 -11.97
C VAL A 158 8.71 -1.89 -12.54
N VAL A 159 8.08 -0.93 -11.86
CA VAL A 159 6.92 -0.25 -12.41
C VAL A 159 7.36 1.05 -13.08
N LYS A 160 7.04 1.20 -14.37
CA LYS A 160 7.27 2.45 -15.11
C LYS A 160 5.96 3.21 -15.24
N VAL A 161 5.99 4.49 -14.89
CA VAL A 161 4.86 5.39 -15.13
C VAL A 161 4.86 5.91 -16.57
N ALA A 162 3.73 6.47 -17.00
CA ALA A 162 3.52 6.94 -18.38
C ALA A 162 4.55 7.98 -18.87
N ASN A 163 5.23 8.69 -17.96
CA ASN A 163 6.28 9.66 -18.30
C ASN A 163 7.69 9.02 -18.41
N GLY A 164 7.81 7.70 -18.23
CA GLY A 164 9.07 6.95 -18.27
C GLY A 164 9.85 6.90 -16.96
N ALA A 165 9.41 7.59 -15.90
CA ALA A 165 10.02 7.48 -14.58
C ALA A 165 9.71 6.12 -13.93
N GLU A 166 10.63 5.63 -13.11
CA GLU A 166 10.41 4.44 -12.31
C GLU A 166 9.65 4.82 -11.04
N MET A 167 8.55 4.12 -10.78
CA MET A 167 7.83 4.24 -9.52
C MET A 167 8.44 3.28 -8.51
N LYS A 168 8.64 3.82 -7.32
CA LYS A 168 9.18 3.10 -6.20
C LYS A 168 8.09 2.37 -5.42
N ILE A 169 8.20 1.04 -5.38
CA ILE A 169 7.28 0.16 -4.67
C ILE A 169 7.99 -0.35 -3.41
N LEU A 170 7.43 -0.10 -2.22
CA LEU A 170 7.98 -0.62 -0.96
C LEU A 170 7.71 -2.12 -0.79
N GLY A 171 6.65 -2.62 -1.42
CA GLY A 171 6.29 -4.03 -1.38
C GLY A 171 4.81 -4.23 -1.68
N ILE A 172 4.41 -5.50 -1.55
CA ILE A 172 3.02 -5.93 -1.65
C ILE A 172 2.48 -6.11 -0.22
N TRP A 173 1.34 -5.49 0.06
CA TRP A 173 0.66 -5.59 1.36
C TRP A 173 -0.67 -6.34 1.21
N ASP A 174 -0.75 -7.52 1.83
CA ASP A 174 -2.00 -8.28 1.96
C ASP A 174 -2.78 -7.81 3.18
N THR A 175 -4.01 -7.33 2.98
CA THR A 175 -4.81 -6.78 4.07
C THR A 175 -6.31 -7.02 3.87
N ALA A 176 -7.12 -6.54 4.83
CA ALA A 176 -8.57 -6.57 4.76
C ALA A 176 -9.15 -5.15 4.81
N VAL A 177 -9.90 -4.79 3.78
CA VAL A 177 -10.69 -3.56 3.70
C VAL A 177 -12.08 -3.81 4.28
N SER A 178 -12.53 -2.92 5.17
CA SER A 178 -13.88 -2.93 5.72
C SER A 178 -14.73 -1.84 5.08
N LEU A 179 -15.81 -2.22 4.40
CA LEU A 179 -16.85 -1.32 3.90
C LEU A 179 -18.12 -1.55 4.73
N GLY A 180 -18.38 -0.67 5.71
CA GLY A 180 -19.41 -0.91 6.72
C GLY A 180 -19.17 -2.24 7.46
N LYS A 181 -20.13 -3.18 7.37
CA LYS A 181 -20.02 -4.53 7.96
C LYS A 181 -19.33 -5.55 7.04
N LEU A 182 -19.04 -5.20 5.78
CA LEU A 182 -18.43 -6.11 4.81
C LEU A 182 -16.91 -6.04 4.91
N LYS A 183 -16.25 -7.20 5.03
CA LYS A 183 -14.79 -7.31 4.93
C LYS A 183 -14.38 -7.92 3.59
N LEU A 184 -13.45 -7.26 2.90
CA LEU A 184 -12.90 -7.64 1.61
C LEU A 184 -11.41 -7.88 1.79
N LYS A 185 -10.90 -9.01 1.28
CA LYS A 185 -9.44 -9.23 1.19
C LYS A 185 -8.91 -8.39 0.04
N ALA A 186 -7.79 -7.71 0.22
CA ALA A 186 -7.18 -6.91 -0.83
C ALA A 186 -5.66 -7.06 -0.78
N GLU A 187 -5.04 -7.04 -1.95
CA GLU A 187 -3.60 -6.93 -2.13
C GLU A 187 -3.34 -5.51 -2.64
N PHE A 188 -2.44 -4.76 -1.98
CA PHE A 188 -2.06 -3.42 -2.42
C PHE A 188 -0.56 -3.36 -2.71
N LEU A 189 -0.18 -2.68 -3.79
CA LEU A 189 1.18 -2.17 -3.89
C LEU A 189 1.31 -0.95 -2.98
N VAL A 190 2.34 -0.92 -2.15
CA VAL A 190 2.64 0.23 -1.29
C VAL A 190 3.59 1.15 -2.03
N ALA A 191 3.08 2.28 -2.51
CA ALA A 191 3.82 3.18 -3.39
C ALA A 191 3.30 4.61 -3.33
N ASN A 192 4.20 5.58 -3.48
CA ASN A 192 3.81 6.98 -3.64
C ASN A 192 3.41 7.23 -5.10
N ALA A 193 2.22 6.74 -5.47
CA ALA A 193 1.72 6.70 -6.83
C ALA A 193 0.78 7.86 -7.21
N SER A 194 0.15 8.49 -6.21
CA SER A 194 -1.00 9.36 -6.41
C SER A 194 -1.18 10.34 -5.25
N ALA A 195 -2.02 11.36 -5.44
CA ALA A 195 -2.42 12.26 -4.35
C ALA A 195 -3.43 11.58 -3.39
N GLU A 196 -4.08 10.52 -3.86
CA GLU A 196 -5.05 9.73 -3.13
C GLU A 196 -4.36 8.75 -2.17
N GLU A 197 -4.95 8.58 -0.98
CA GLU A 197 -4.43 7.70 0.07
C GLU A 197 -4.52 6.21 -0.31
N ALA A 198 -5.56 5.82 -1.07
CA ALA A 198 -5.78 4.46 -1.54
C ALA A 198 -6.60 4.43 -2.84
N ILE A 199 -6.20 3.57 -3.76
CA ILE A 199 -6.88 3.27 -5.03
C ILE A 199 -7.27 1.79 -5.03
N ILE A 200 -8.55 1.52 -5.28
CA ILE A 200 -9.07 0.18 -5.58
C ILE A 200 -9.12 0.04 -7.11
N GLY A 201 -8.20 -0.74 -7.64
CA GLY A 201 -8.08 -1.08 -9.04
C GLY A 201 -8.95 -2.27 -9.45
N THR A 202 -8.83 -2.64 -10.72
CA THR A 202 -9.60 -3.73 -11.33
C THR A 202 -9.31 -5.10 -10.74
N ASP A 203 -8.12 -5.35 -10.19
CA ASP A 203 -7.78 -6.57 -9.45
C ASP A 203 -8.76 -6.83 -8.29
N VAL A 204 -8.90 -5.89 -7.37
CA VAL A 204 -9.80 -6.01 -6.22
C VAL A 204 -11.26 -5.91 -6.66
N LEU A 205 -11.59 -5.07 -7.64
CA LEU A 205 -12.96 -4.97 -8.15
C LEU A 205 -13.44 -6.29 -8.76
N GLN A 206 -12.59 -6.97 -9.56
CA GLN A 206 -12.92 -8.24 -10.18
C GLN A 206 -12.98 -9.37 -9.15
N ASP A 207 -12.01 -9.44 -8.23
CA ASP A 207 -11.95 -10.47 -7.19
C ASP A 207 -13.20 -10.50 -6.29
N HIS A 208 -13.86 -9.34 -6.11
CA HIS A 208 -15.09 -9.22 -5.33
C HIS A 208 -16.35 -9.01 -6.17
N ASN A 209 -16.28 -9.25 -7.49
CA ASN A 209 -17.40 -9.16 -8.44
C ASN A 209 -18.15 -7.82 -8.36
N ALA A 210 -17.39 -6.72 -8.40
CA ALA A 210 -17.94 -5.38 -8.30
C ALA A 210 -18.87 -5.04 -9.47
N VAL A 211 -20.00 -4.39 -9.17
CA VAL A 211 -20.86 -3.75 -10.18
C VAL A 211 -20.89 -2.25 -9.89
N LEU A 212 -20.37 -1.46 -10.82
CA LEU A 212 -20.38 0.00 -10.74
C LEU A 212 -21.59 0.55 -11.49
N ASP A 213 -22.52 1.14 -10.75
CA ASP A 213 -23.69 1.82 -11.29
C ASP A 213 -23.54 3.33 -11.10
N PHE A 214 -23.05 4.00 -12.16
CA PHE A 214 -22.85 5.45 -12.14
C PHE A 214 -24.16 6.24 -12.23
N GLN A 215 -25.23 5.64 -12.77
CA GLN A 215 -26.54 6.28 -12.83
C GLN A 215 -27.10 6.46 -11.42
N HIS A 216 -27.05 5.40 -10.62
CA HIS A 216 -27.54 5.40 -9.24
C HIS A 216 -26.46 5.73 -8.20
N ARG A 217 -25.21 5.94 -8.63
CA ARG A 217 -24.03 6.19 -7.78
C ARG A 217 -23.86 5.11 -6.71
N THR A 218 -23.91 3.85 -7.14
CA THR A 218 -23.68 2.71 -6.24
C THR A 218 -22.59 1.79 -6.77
N CYS A 219 -21.89 1.15 -5.84
CA CYS A 219 -21.02 0.02 -6.09
C CYS A 219 -21.59 -1.19 -5.35
N THR A 220 -21.90 -2.25 -6.07
CA THR A 220 -22.33 -3.51 -5.45
C THR A 220 -21.14 -4.44 -5.30
N LEU A 221 -20.86 -4.90 -4.08
CA LEU A 221 -19.79 -5.84 -3.76
C LEU A 221 -20.36 -6.98 -2.93
N LYS A 222 -20.20 -8.23 -3.39
CA LYS A 222 -20.76 -9.44 -2.73
C LYS A 222 -22.25 -9.30 -2.37
N GLY A 223 -23.04 -8.74 -3.30
CA GLY A 223 -24.48 -8.53 -3.15
C GLY A 223 -24.89 -7.36 -2.25
N LYS A 224 -23.95 -6.60 -1.68
CA LYS A 224 -24.23 -5.41 -0.86
C LYS A 224 -23.97 -4.14 -1.67
N LYS A 225 -24.92 -3.20 -1.64
CA LYS A 225 -24.82 -1.90 -2.31
C LYS A 225 -24.15 -0.88 -1.38
N PHE A 226 -23.18 -0.15 -1.92
CA PHE A 226 -22.47 0.94 -1.25
C PHE A 226 -22.60 2.22 -2.08
N ARG A 227 -22.79 3.36 -1.43
CA ARG A 227 -22.86 4.66 -2.12
C ARG A 227 -21.49 5.09 -2.61
N LEU A 228 -21.41 5.51 -3.87
CA LEU A 228 -20.24 6.11 -4.49
C LEU A 228 -20.25 7.63 -4.25
N LEU A 229 -19.21 8.13 -3.61
CA LEU A 229 -19.10 9.55 -3.24
C LEU A 229 -18.30 10.33 -4.29
N PRO A 230 -18.79 11.45 -4.82
CA PRO A 230 -18.05 12.24 -5.81
C PRO A 230 -16.89 13.04 -5.18
N VAL A 231 -15.84 13.31 -5.97
CA VAL A 231 -14.80 14.30 -5.62
C VAL A 231 -15.43 15.65 -5.29
N GLY A 232 -15.16 16.20 -4.10
CA GLY A 232 -15.59 17.55 -3.71
C GLY A 232 -17.04 17.69 -3.22
N GLY A 233 -17.69 16.59 -2.84
CA GLY A 233 -19.00 16.62 -2.18
C GLY A 233 -18.96 17.32 -0.81
N SER A 234 -19.94 18.19 -0.56
CA SER A 234 -20.19 18.85 0.73
C SER A 234 -20.37 17.84 1.87
N LEU A 235 -20.10 18.27 3.12
CA LEU A 235 -20.29 17.54 4.38
C LEU A 235 -21.70 16.91 4.56
N GLU A 236 -22.65 17.26 3.70
CA GLU A 236 -24.00 16.71 3.66
C GLU A 236 -24.06 15.21 3.25
N ASP A 237 -22.99 14.64 2.67
CA ASP A 237 -22.86 13.19 2.39
C ASP A 237 -22.45 12.34 3.62
N GLU A 238 -22.36 12.91 4.83
CA GLU A 238 -22.10 12.17 6.08
C GLU A 238 -23.36 11.60 6.75
N PHE A 239 -24.56 12.02 6.33
CA PHE A 239 -25.80 11.69 7.06
C PHE A 239 -26.61 10.50 6.55
N ASP A 240 -26.25 9.86 5.42
CA ASP A 240 -26.91 8.62 4.99
C ASP A 240 -26.18 7.38 5.54
N LEU A 241 -26.16 7.28 6.87
CA LEU A 241 -25.95 6.01 7.57
C LEU A 241 -27.28 5.26 7.60
N GLU A 242 -27.63 4.60 6.50
CA GLU A 242 -28.50 3.43 6.60
C GLU A 242 -28.23 2.49 5.43
N LEU A 243 -27.81 1.28 5.78
CA LEU A 243 -27.91 0.12 4.90
C LEU A 243 -29.30 0.15 4.26
N ILE A 244 -29.39 0.14 2.93
CA ILE A 244 -30.63 -0.31 2.30
C ILE A 244 -30.63 -1.83 2.49
N GLU A 245 -31.17 -2.29 3.62
CA GLU A 245 -31.63 -3.68 3.75
C GLU A 245 -32.83 -3.82 2.81
N GLU A 246 -32.61 -4.44 1.65
CA GLU A 246 -33.71 -4.98 0.85
C GLU A 246 -34.16 -6.27 1.54
N ASP A 247 -35.23 -6.22 2.34
CA ASP A 247 -35.97 -7.39 2.81
C ASP A 247 -36.87 -7.90 1.66
N PRO A 248 -36.68 -9.12 1.12
CA PRO A 248 -37.55 -9.67 0.10
C PRO A 248 -38.60 -10.58 0.76
N SER A 249 -39.45 -10.04 1.64
CA SER A 249 -40.59 -10.82 2.14
C SER A 249 -41.75 -9.95 2.65
N SER A 250 -42.49 -9.32 1.73
CA SER A 250 -43.92 -9.07 1.92
C SER A 250 -44.62 -8.72 0.60
N GLU A 251 -44.58 -9.64 -0.36
CA GLU A 251 -45.69 -9.76 -1.31
C GLU A 251 -46.60 -10.90 -0.82
N GLU A 252 -47.51 -10.60 0.08
CA GLU A 252 -48.72 -11.42 0.28
C GLU A 252 -49.78 -10.60 1.02
N GLY A 253 -50.76 -10.10 0.28
CA GLY A 253 -51.86 -9.32 0.83
C GLY A 253 -52.64 -8.55 -0.23
N ARG A 254 -52.99 -9.20 -1.34
CA ARG A 254 -53.97 -8.65 -2.29
C ARG A 254 -55.29 -8.39 -1.56
N GLU A 255 -55.67 -7.13 -1.54
CA GLU A 255 -57.02 -6.66 -1.28
C GLU A 255 -58.05 -7.48 -2.09
N GLN A 256 -59.01 -8.08 -1.41
CA GLN A 256 -60.31 -8.40 -2.00
C GLN A 256 -61.39 -7.62 -1.24
N LEU A 257 -61.72 -6.48 -1.84
CA LEU A 257 -63.06 -6.00 -2.19
C LEU A 257 -64.16 -6.02 -1.11
N SER A 258 -64.61 -4.81 -0.79
CA SER A 258 -65.89 -4.49 -0.16
C SER A 258 -67.09 -5.04 -0.93
N CYS A 259 -68.00 -5.71 -0.22
CA CYS A 259 -69.45 -5.49 -0.20
C CYS A 259 -70.05 -6.19 1.01
#